data_AF-A0A8G2FJB0-F1
#
_entry.id   AF-A0A8G2FJB0-F1
#
_cell.length_a   1.000
_cell.length_b   1.000
_cell.length_c   1.000
_cell.angle_alpha   90.00
_cell.angle_beta   90.00
_cell.angle_gamma   90.00
#
_symmetry.space_group_name_H-M   'P 1'
#
loop_
_entity.id
_entity.type
_entity.pdbx_description
1 polymer ?
#
loop_
_entity_poly.entity_id
_entity_poly.type
_entity_poly.pdbx_seq_one_letter_code
_entity_poly.pdbx_strand_id
1 'polypeptide(L)'
;MNRFHKLINYAIVIIVVGFVAAAFLWDNKKEPDMSQAVKYEVIDVLNSSVTSRGRAIMEIRIPEFQNYNPEQYAHTAMKAAEVSIEKLRKKYPEENYQALFVRVMAAKDEMIATALYAIDNKGWDGTTGVEWKVETLDGKLPPVEYFQTSDLWIEMRKDYQIPDPVSEGSTMTDEDALRSAIAEQLHIPFDMVHLPIFSLSEYLRK
;
A
#
# COMPACT_ATOMS: atom_id res chain seq x y z
N MET A 1 44.19 -20.29 45.40
CA MET A 1 43.04 -20.70 44.55
C MET A 1 41.89 -19.67 44.53
N ASN A 2 42.12 -18.34 44.54
CA ASN A 2 40.99 -17.36 44.73
C ASN A 2 40.89 -16.20 43.72
N ARG A 3 41.76 -16.11 42.71
CA ARG A 3 41.70 -15.02 41.70
C ARG A 3 41.06 -15.45 40.38
N PHE A 4 41.22 -16.72 40.00
CA PHE A 4 40.68 -17.25 38.74
C PHE A 4 39.14 -17.35 38.74
N HIS A 5 38.53 -17.71 39.86
CA HIS A 5 37.07 -17.79 39.99
C HIS A 5 36.38 -16.42 39.95
N LYS A 6 37.04 -15.36 40.44
CA LYS A 6 36.50 -14.00 40.35
C LYS A 6 36.47 -13.50 38.90
N LEU A 7 37.52 -13.77 38.12
CA LEU A 7 37.59 -13.38 36.70
C LEU A 7 36.51 -14.05 35.85
N ILE A 8 36.20 -15.32 36.11
CA ILE A 8 35.13 -16.03 35.41
C ILE A 8 33.76 -15.44 35.76
N ASN A 9 33.50 -15.10 37.02
CA ASN A 9 32.24 -14.48 37.43
C ASN A 9 32.05 -13.09 36.80
N TYR A 10 33.11 -12.27 36.68
CA TYR A 10 32.99 -10.97 36.01
C TYR A 10 32.74 -11.12 34.50
N ALA A 11 33.37 -12.09 33.83
CA ALA A 11 33.15 -12.32 32.41
C ALA A 11 31.72 -12.79 32.11
N ILE A 12 31.15 -13.67 32.94
CA ILE A 12 29.77 -14.14 32.79
C ILE A 12 28.77 -13.00 33.01
N VAL A 13 28.98 -12.15 34.03
CA VAL A 13 28.10 -11.00 34.29
C VAL A 13 28.12 -10.00 33.13
N ILE A 14 29.28 -9.73 32.53
CA ILE A 14 29.39 -8.81 31.38
C ILE A 14 28.68 -9.38 30.15
N ILE A 15 28.77 -10.70 29.89
CA ILE A 15 28.09 -11.35 28.77
C ILE A 15 26.57 -11.33 28.98
N VAL A 16 26.08 -11.61 30.19
CA VAL A 16 24.64 -11.60 30.50
C VAL A 16 24.07 -10.18 30.42
N VAL A 17 24.77 -9.17 30.96
CA VAL A 17 24.33 -7.77 30.87
C VAL A 17 24.38 -7.26 29.42
N GLY A 18 25.37 -7.67 28.62
CA GLY A 18 25.46 -7.36 27.19
C GLY A 18 24.30 -7.96 26.38
N PHE A 19 23.90 -9.20 26.66
CA PHE A 19 22.76 -9.83 26.00
C PHE A 19 21.42 -9.22 26.41
N VAL A 20 21.24 -8.85 27.69
CA VAL A 20 20.02 -8.20 28.17
C VAL A 20 19.89 -6.79 27.58
N ALA A 21 20.99 -6.04 27.42
CA ALA A 21 20.97 -4.73 26.77
C ALA A 21 20.72 -4.82 25.25
N ALA A 22 21.25 -5.85 24.57
CA ALA A 22 20.96 -6.09 23.16
C ALA A 22 19.50 -6.55 22.92
N ALA A 23 18.92 -7.33 23.84
CA ALA A 23 17.51 -7.70 23.81
C ALA A 23 16.59 -6.48 24.07
N PHE A 24 16.96 -5.59 25.01
CA PHE A 24 16.21 -4.35 25.26
C PHE A 24 16.33 -3.30 24.14
N LEU A 25 17.40 -3.34 23.34
CA LEU A 25 17.57 -2.46 22.18
C LEU A 25 16.93 -3.03 20.91
N TRP A 26 16.64 -4.34 20.85
CA TRP A 26 15.91 -4.95 19.73
C TRP A 26 14.38 -4.77 19.86
N ASP A 27 13.86 -4.67 21.08
CA ASP A 27 12.42 -4.60 21.34
C ASP A 27 11.82 -3.18 21.30
N ASN A 28 12.57 -2.20 20.81
CA ASN A 28 12.09 -0.83 20.58
C ASN A 28 11.74 -0.53 19.11
N LYS A 29 11.40 -1.56 18.32
CA LYS A 29 10.46 -1.32 17.22
C LYS A 29 9.11 -1.09 17.87
N LYS A 30 8.79 0.17 18.22
CA LYS A 30 7.41 0.57 18.56
C LYS A 30 6.52 -0.03 17.47
N GLU A 31 5.75 -1.08 17.80
CA GLU A 31 4.68 -1.54 16.94
C GLU A 31 3.86 -0.29 16.57
N PRO A 32 3.48 -0.11 15.29
CA PRO A 32 2.66 1.03 14.93
C PRO A 32 1.44 1.00 15.85
N ASP A 33 1.06 2.14 16.45
CA ASP A 33 -0.21 2.23 17.15
C ASP A 33 -1.33 2.08 16.10
N MET A 34 -1.73 0.83 15.86
CA MET A 34 -2.72 0.43 14.86
C MET A 34 -4.15 0.78 15.27
N SER A 35 -4.34 1.49 16.40
CA SER A 35 -5.63 1.96 16.88
C SER A 35 -6.27 3.00 15.95
N GLN A 36 -5.48 3.61 15.06
CA GLN A 36 -5.94 4.63 14.13
C GLN A 36 -6.39 4.10 12.76
N ALA A 37 -6.25 2.79 12.50
CA ALA A 37 -6.67 2.21 11.23
C ALA A 37 -8.21 2.20 11.10
N VAL A 38 -8.73 2.59 9.94
CA VAL A 38 -10.17 2.55 9.64
C VAL A 38 -10.60 1.15 9.21
N LYS A 39 -11.91 0.89 9.24
CA LYS A 39 -12.49 -0.37 8.77
C LYS A 39 -12.31 -0.48 7.25
N TYR A 40 -11.94 -1.67 6.78
CA TYR A 40 -11.74 -1.96 5.35
C TYR A 40 -12.28 -3.34 4.99
N GLU A 41 -12.48 -3.54 3.69
CA GLU A 41 -12.89 -4.79 3.06
C GLU A 41 -11.81 -5.21 2.07
N VAL A 42 -11.51 -6.52 1.99
CA VAL A 42 -10.59 -7.04 0.97
C VAL A 42 -11.40 -7.25 -0.30
N ILE A 43 -11.04 -6.53 -1.37
CA ILE A 43 -11.71 -6.63 -2.68
C ILE A 43 -11.13 -7.82 -3.44
N ASP A 44 -9.80 -7.87 -3.51
CA ASP A 44 -9.10 -8.88 -4.28
C ASP A 44 -7.73 -9.16 -3.65
N VAL A 45 -7.30 -10.41 -3.78
CA VAL A 45 -5.93 -10.84 -3.52
C VAL A 45 -5.44 -11.42 -4.84
N LEU A 46 -4.67 -10.63 -5.57
CA LEU A 46 -4.15 -10.99 -6.88
C LEU A 46 -3.01 -12.02 -6.69
N ASN A 47 -3.40 -13.28 -6.47
CA ASN A 47 -2.51 -14.44 -6.42
C ASN A 47 -1.79 -14.69 -7.74
N SER A 48 -2.31 -14.16 -8.86
CA SER A 48 -1.68 -14.21 -10.19
C SER A 48 -0.33 -13.48 -10.26
N SER A 49 0.05 -12.77 -9.20
CA SER A 49 1.31 -12.05 -9.07
C SER A 49 2.24 -12.62 -8.00
N VAL A 50 1.96 -13.80 -7.40
CA VAL A 50 2.96 -14.50 -6.56
C VAL A 50 4.15 -14.82 -7.45
N THR A 51 5.10 -13.90 -7.45
CA THR A 51 6.36 -14.09 -8.17
C THR A 51 7.00 -15.37 -7.62
N SER A 52 7.93 -15.98 -8.35
CA SER A 52 8.77 -17.08 -7.84
C SER A 52 9.49 -16.75 -6.53
N ARG A 53 9.41 -15.50 -6.05
CA ARG A 53 9.96 -14.99 -4.80
C ARG A 53 8.92 -14.88 -3.68
N GLY A 54 7.64 -15.21 -3.88
CA GLY A 54 6.62 -15.13 -2.83
C GLY A 54 6.16 -13.69 -2.53
N ARG A 55 5.96 -12.86 -3.55
CA ARG A 55 5.47 -11.48 -3.38
C ARG A 55 4.08 -11.35 -3.96
N ALA A 56 3.11 -10.82 -3.21
CA ALA A 56 1.72 -10.73 -3.64
C ALA A 56 1.20 -9.28 -3.66
N ILE A 57 0.16 -9.03 -4.45
CA ILE A 57 -0.60 -7.78 -4.44
C ILE A 57 -2.00 -8.04 -3.85
N MET A 58 -2.48 -7.11 -3.05
CA MET A 58 -3.84 -7.11 -2.51
C MET A 58 -4.46 -5.73 -2.64
N GLU A 59 -5.75 -5.72 -2.90
CA GLU A 59 -6.55 -4.50 -3.00
C GLU A 59 -7.62 -4.51 -1.92
N ILE A 60 -7.70 -3.40 -1.18
CA ILE A 60 -8.70 -3.20 -0.14
C ILE A 60 -9.54 -1.96 -0.45
N ARG A 61 -10.80 -1.99 -0.03
CA ARG A 61 -11.73 -0.86 -0.09
C ARG A 61 -12.04 -0.37 1.31
N ILE A 62 -12.29 0.93 1.44
CA ILE A 62 -12.88 1.50 2.64
C ILE A 62 -14.37 1.73 2.36
N PRO A 63 -15.28 0.99 3.02
CA PRO A 63 -16.70 0.98 2.65
C PRO A 63 -17.42 2.28 3.00
N GLU A 64 -16.97 2.97 4.05
CA GLU A 64 -17.51 4.27 4.47
C GLU A 64 -16.36 5.27 4.49
N PHE A 65 -16.30 6.12 3.46
CA PHE A 65 -15.30 7.17 3.38
C PHE A 65 -15.61 8.29 4.39
N GLN A 66 -14.76 8.39 5.42
CA GLN A 66 -14.80 9.46 6.40
C GLN A 66 -13.85 10.61 6.01
N ASN A 67 -13.82 11.69 6.79
CA ASN A 67 -12.89 12.79 6.60
C ASN A 67 -11.47 12.27 6.38
N TYR A 68 -10.83 12.68 5.27
CA TYR A 68 -9.51 12.20 4.93
C TYR A 68 -8.47 12.57 5.98
N ASN A 69 -7.73 11.58 6.47
CA ASN A 69 -6.56 11.76 7.31
C ASN A 69 -5.43 10.85 6.79
N PRO A 70 -4.41 11.40 6.11
CA PRO A 70 -3.32 10.60 5.54
C PRO A 70 -2.73 9.57 6.50
N GLU A 71 -2.58 9.92 7.78
CA GLU A 71 -2.05 9.03 8.81
C GLU A 71 -2.95 7.81 9.02
N GLN A 72 -4.26 7.99 9.16
CA GLN A 72 -5.20 6.87 9.34
C GLN A 72 -5.19 5.91 8.15
N TYR A 73 -5.09 6.43 6.93
CA TYR A 73 -5.06 5.61 5.71
C TYR A 73 -3.71 4.89 5.54
N ALA A 74 -2.59 5.52 5.94
CA ALA A 74 -1.29 4.85 6.04
C ALA A 74 -1.36 3.67 7.03
N HIS A 75 -1.86 3.91 8.25
CA HIS A 75 -2.03 2.87 9.27
C HIS A 75 -2.98 1.75 8.80
N THR A 76 -4.01 2.09 8.03
CA THR A 76 -4.93 1.11 7.45
C THR A 76 -4.23 0.21 6.43
N ALA A 77 -3.45 0.81 5.51
CA ALA A 77 -2.66 0.06 4.53
C ALA A 77 -1.64 -0.87 5.21
N MET A 78 -0.94 -0.37 6.24
CA MET A 78 0.01 -1.16 7.02
C MET A 78 -0.67 -2.34 7.73
N LYS A 79 -1.78 -2.08 8.43
CA LYS A 79 -2.53 -3.12 9.14
C LYS A 79 -3.05 -4.19 8.20
N ALA A 80 -3.57 -3.79 7.04
CA ALA A 80 -4.00 -4.73 6.04
C ALA A 80 -2.85 -5.60 5.53
N ALA A 81 -1.68 -5.02 5.26
CA ALA A 81 -0.50 -5.75 4.81
C ALA A 81 -0.07 -6.81 5.84
N GLU A 82 0.11 -6.41 7.09
CA GLU A 82 0.60 -7.28 8.15
C GLU A 82 -0.38 -8.42 8.47
N VAL A 83 -1.66 -8.10 8.67
CA VAL A 83 -2.69 -9.11 8.98
C VAL A 83 -2.88 -10.09 7.81
N SER A 84 -2.85 -9.60 6.57
CA SER A 84 -3.08 -10.46 5.40
C SER A 84 -1.90 -11.35 5.08
N ILE A 85 -0.66 -10.88 5.18
CA ILE A 85 0.50 -11.75 4.91
C ILE A 85 0.58 -12.91 5.91
N GLU A 86 0.23 -12.68 7.17
CA GLU A 86 0.13 -13.76 8.17
C GLU A 86 -0.98 -14.77 7.83
N LYS A 87 -2.16 -14.28 7.44
CA LYS A 87 -3.28 -15.14 7.04
C LYS A 87 -2.92 -15.97 5.80
N LEU A 88 -2.23 -15.37 4.82
CA LEU A 88 -1.78 -16.06 3.61
C LEU A 88 -0.75 -17.14 3.94
N ARG A 89 0.26 -16.85 4.77
CA ARG A 89 1.25 -17.85 5.21
C ARG A 89 0.64 -19.01 6.01
N LYS A 90 -0.43 -18.75 6.77
CA LYS A 90 -1.18 -19.80 7.49
C LYS A 90 -2.02 -20.65 6.54
N LYS A 91 -2.62 -20.04 5.51
CA LYS A 91 -3.53 -20.70 4.57
C LYS A 91 -2.78 -21.47 3.47
N TYR A 92 -1.64 -20.95 3.04
CA TYR A 92 -0.81 -21.48 1.94
C TYR A 92 0.67 -21.47 2.36
N PRO A 93 1.06 -22.35 3.30
CA PRO A 93 2.43 -22.38 3.83
C PRO A 93 3.50 -22.70 2.76
N GLU A 94 3.12 -23.39 1.68
CA GLU A 94 3.99 -23.77 0.56
C GLU A 94 4.42 -22.58 -0.33
N GLU A 95 3.62 -21.51 -0.39
CA GLU A 95 3.87 -20.35 -1.27
C GLU A 95 4.96 -19.40 -0.74
N ASN A 96 5.38 -19.60 0.52
CA ASN A 96 6.48 -18.88 1.17
C ASN A 96 6.42 -17.34 0.99
N TYR A 97 5.27 -16.73 1.26
CA TYR A 97 5.10 -15.28 1.13
C TYR A 97 6.15 -14.49 1.94
N GLN A 98 6.89 -13.65 1.24
CA GLN A 98 7.96 -12.79 1.75
C GLN A 98 7.60 -11.30 1.69
N ALA A 99 6.73 -10.90 0.76
CA ALA A 99 6.23 -9.53 0.72
C ALA A 99 4.78 -9.44 0.26
N LEU A 100 4.12 -8.38 0.67
CA LEU A 100 2.76 -8.04 0.28
C LEU A 100 2.69 -6.55 -0.04
N PHE A 101 2.19 -6.22 -1.23
CA PHE A 101 1.89 -4.87 -1.64
C PHE A 101 0.39 -4.65 -1.56
N VAL A 102 -0.03 -3.72 -0.73
CA VAL A 102 -1.43 -3.38 -0.50
C VAL A 102 -1.75 -2.07 -1.18
N ARG A 103 -2.86 -2.06 -1.92
CA ARG A 103 -3.46 -0.85 -2.49
C ARG A 103 -4.77 -0.56 -1.76
N VAL A 104 -4.89 0.65 -1.23
CA VAL A 104 -6.12 1.15 -0.62
C VAL A 104 -6.86 1.97 -1.64
N MET A 105 -8.03 1.48 -2.06
CA MET A 105 -8.81 2.03 -3.16
C MET A 105 -9.98 2.89 -2.63
N ALA A 106 -10.15 4.07 -3.22
CA ALA A 106 -11.33 4.92 -3.01
C ALA A 106 -12.42 4.73 -4.06
N ALA A 107 -12.03 4.43 -5.30
CA ALA A 107 -12.92 4.07 -6.42
C ALA A 107 -12.30 2.88 -7.19
N LYS A 108 -12.81 2.52 -8.39
CA LYS A 108 -12.30 1.34 -9.12
C LYS A 108 -10.79 1.36 -9.30
N ASP A 109 -10.21 2.49 -9.71
CA ASP A 109 -8.75 2.61 -9.95
C ASP A 109 -8.07 3.73 -9.15
N GLU A 110 -8.78 4.37 -8.21
CA GLU A 110 -8.22 5.46 -7.42
C GLU A 110 -7.55 4.98 -6.15
N MET A 111 -6.22 4.87 -6.21
CA MET A 111 -5.38 4.55 -5.06
C MET A 111 -5.15 5.79 -4.18
N ILE A 112 -5.49 5.69 -2.91
CA ILE A 112 -5.31 6.78 -1.93
C ILE A 112 -4.25 6.46 -0.87
N ALA A 113 -3.84 5.20 -0.79
CA ALA A 113 -2.71 4.77 0.00
C ALA A 113 -2.15 3.46 -0.53
N THR A 114 -0.87 3.23 -0.33
CA THR A 114 -0.19 1.97 -0.61
C THR A 114 0.66 1.57 0.58
N ALA A 115 0.86 0.26 0.76
CA ALA A 115 1.85 -0.26 1.69
C ALA A 115 2.54 -1.49 1.10
N LEU A 116 3.85 -1.39 0.94
CA LEU A 116 4.73 -2.54 0.78
C LEU A 116 5.19 -2.99 2.16
N TYR A 117 4.93 -4.26 2.49
CA TYR A 117 5.54 -4.94 3.62
C TYR A 117 6.37 -6.13 3.13
N ALA A 118 7.69 -6.06 3.28
CA ALA A 118 8.63 -7.12 2.91
C ALA A 118 9.32 -7.68 4.17
N ILE A 119 8.88 -8.86 4.59
CA ILE A 119 9.34 -9.55 5.80
C ILE A 119 10.84 -9.88 5.72
N ASP A 120 11.34 -10.15 4.51
CA ASP A 120 12.75 -10.45 4.27
C ASP A 120 13.66 -9.21 4.20
N ASN A 121 13.09 -8.01 4.35
CA ASN A 121 13.77 -6.72 4.20
C ASN A 121 14.44 -6.56 2.83
N LYS A 122 13.88 -7.16 1.78
CA LYS A 122 14.39 -7.08 0.40
C LYS A 122 13.46 -6.37 -0.56
N GLY A 123 12.47 -5.64 -0.05
CA GLY A 123 11.55 -4.85 -0.87
C GLY A 123 10.77 -5.70 -1.88
N TRP A 124 10.13 -5.01 -2.83
CA TRP A 124 9.30 -5.65 -3.85
C TRP A 124 10.14 -6.45 -4.85
N ASP A 125 11.25 -5.88 -5.30
CA ASP A 125 12.17 -6.50 -6.24
C ASP A 125 12.95 -7.68 -5.63
N GLY A 126 12.98 -7.86 -4.31
CA GLY A 126 13.77 -8.91 -3.66
C GLY A 126 15.27 -8.61 -3.56
N THR A 127 15.67 -7.35 -3.76
CA THR A 127 17.05 -6.88 -3.61
C THR A 127 17.17 -5.56 -2.85
N THR A 128 16.14 -4.72 -2.86
CA THR A 128 16.16 -3.41 -2.23
C THR A 128 15.97 -3.54 -0.72
N GLY A 129 16.89 -3.01 0.10
CA GLY A 129 16.88 -3.13 1.57
C GLY A 129 15.75 -2.38 2.29
N VAL A 130 14.49 -2.78 2.04
CA VAL A 130 13.27 -2.11 2.50
C VAL A 130 12.32 -3.13 3.11
N GLU A 131 11.95 -2.93 4.36
CA GLU A 131 10.92 -3.70 5.08
C GLU A 131 9.54 -3.07 4.90
N TRP A 132 9.47 -1.74 4.98
CA TRP A 132 8.25 -0.96 4.84
C TRP A 132 8.45 0.17 3.84
N LYS A 133 7.49 0.33 2.92
CA LYS A 133 7.30 1.54 2.14
C LYS A 133 5.82 1.86 2.10
N VAL A 134 5.43 3.04 2.56
CA VAL A 134 4.02 3.44 2.67
C VAL A 134 3.87 4.78 1.97
N GLU A 135 2.86 4.92 1.13
CA GLU A 135 2.56 6.16 0.44
C GLU A 135 1.08 6.48 0.62
N THR A 136 0.74 7.76 0.70
CA THR A 136 -0.64 8.21 0.85
C THR A 136 -0.91 9.41 -0.04
N LEU A 137 -2.17 9.61 -0.41
CA LEU A 137 -2.61 10.77 -1.19
C LEU A 137 -2.12 12.06 -0.53
N ASP A 138 -1.45 12.89 -1.32
CA ASP A 138 -1.07 14.24 -0.88
C ASP A 138 -2.30 15.15 -0.90
N GLY A 139 -2.51 15.91 0.18
CA GLY A 139 -3.61 16.86 0.29
C GLY A 139 -4.94 16.26 0.78
N LYS A 140 -6.04 16.71 0.19
CA LYS A 140 -7.41 16.34 0.60
C LYS A 140 -7.99 15.35 -0.39
N LEU A 141 -8.85 14.44 0.09
CA LEU A 141 -9.68 13.65 -0.82
C LEU A 141 -10.50 14.57 -1.72
N PRO A 142 -10.60 14.27 -3.01
CA PRO A 142 -11.57 14.92 -3.87
C PRO A 142 -13.01 14.63 -3.43
N PRO A 143 -13.97 15.46 -3.86
CA PRO A 143 -15.39 15.23 -3.62
C PRO A 143 -15.89 13.94 -4.29
N VAL A 144 -17.02 13.40 -3.84
CA VAL A 144 -17.57 12.11 -4.32
C VAL A 144 -17.79 12.10 -5.83
N GLU A 145 -18.20 13.24 -6.38
CA GLU A 145 -18.42 13.48 -7.80
C GLU A 145 -17.16 13.17 -8.63
N TYR A 146 -15.97 13.40 -8.07
CA TYR A 146 -14.72 13.04 -8.73
C TYR A 146 -14.54 11.53 -8.89
N PHE A 147 -14.87 10.74 -7.85
CA PHE A 147 -14.81 9.28 -7.95
C PHE A 147 -15.81 8.74 -8.98
N GLN A 148 -16.98 9.37 -9.10
CA GLN A 148 -17.95 9.04 -10.14
C GLN A 148 -17.40 9.35 -11.55
N THR A 149 -16.71 10.49 -11.72
CA THR A 149 -16.05 10.80 -13.01
C THR A 149 -14.98 9.77 -13.36
N SER A 150 -14.17 9.35 -12.38
CA SER A 150 -13.14 8.32 -12.55
C SER A 150 -13.73 6.98 -13.00
N ASP A 151 -14.77 6.50 -12.31
CA ASP A 151 -15.40 5.23 -12.64
C ASP A 151 -16.00 5.25 -14.05
N LEU A 152 -16.69 6.34 -14.43
CA LEU A 152 -17.23 6.50 -15.79
C LEU A 152 -16.12 6.61 -16.84
N TRP A 153 -15.01 7.27 -16.54
CA TRP A 153 -13.86 7.33 -17.44
C TRP A 153 -13.36 5.93 -17.81
N ILE A 154 -13.16 5.06 -16.82
CA ILE A 154 -12.69 3.69 -17.02
C ILE A 154 -13.71 2.87 -17.82
N GLU A 155 -15.00 3.05 -17.52
CA GLU A 155 -16.08 2.30 -18.17
C GLU A 155 -16.28 2.70 -19.63
N MET A 156 -16.17 3.99 -19.94
CA MET A 156 -16.51 4.54 -21.24
C MET A 156 -15.30 4.67 -22.18
N ARG A 157 -14.06 4.86 -21.68
CA ARG A 157 -12.89 5.24 -22.52
C ARG A 157 -12.65 4.37 -23.75
N LYS A 158 -13.01 3.09 -23.69
CA LYS A 158 -12.87 2.10 -24.76
C LYS A 158 -13.76 2.37 -25.97
N ASP A 159 -14.87 3.08 -25.77
CA ASP A 159 -15.80 3.47 -26.83
C ASP A 159 -15.41 4.80 -27.50
N TYR A 160 -14.45 5.51 -26.91
CA TYR A 160 -13.96 6.81 -27.37
C TYR A 160 -12.50 6.70 -27.86
N GLN A 161 -12.19 5.67 -28.65
CA GLN A 161 -10.86 5.45 -29.22
C GLN A 161 -10.77 6.05 -30.63
N ILE A 162 -9.75 6.87 -30.87
CA ILE A 162 -9.42 7.44 -32.18
C ILE A 162 -8.03 6.96 -32.63
N PRO A 163 -7.73 6.94 -33.94
CA PRO A 163 -6.39 6.59 -34.42
C PRO A 163 -5.33 7.49 -33.80
N ASP A 164 -4.24 6.89 -33.31
CA ASP A 164 -3.12 7.62 -32.75
C ASP A 164 -2.32 8.31 -33.88
N PRO A 165 -2.21 9.65 -33.88
CA PRO A 165 -1.48 10.37 -34.92
C PRO A 165 0.04 10.16 -34.86
N VAL A 166 0.58 9.68 -33.74
CA VAL A 166 2.02 9.49 -33.55
C VAL A 166 2.48 8.03 -33.67
N SER A 167 1.56 7.08 -33.72
CA SER A 167 1.88 5.65 -33.80
C SER A 167 0.92 4.92 -34.74
N GLU A 168 1.44 4.51 -35.90
CA GLU A 168 0.67 3.77 -36.91
C GLU A 168 0.13 2.46 -36.34
N GLY A 169 -1.18 2.24 -36.47
CA GLY A 169 -1.86 1.05 -35.94
C GLY A 169 -2.17 1.09 -34.43
N SER A 170 -1.93 2.22 -33.76
CA SER A 170 -2.32 2.44 -32.36
C SER A 170 -3.55 3.33 -32.27
N THR A 171 -4.23 3.30 -31.11
CA THR A 171 -5.35 4.21 -30.80
C THR A 171 -5.04 5.01 -29.54
N MET A 172 -5.60 6.21 -29.46
CA MET A 172 -5.63 7.02 -28.25
C MET A 172 -7.07 7.37 -27.89
N THR A 173 -7.31 7.74 -26.63
CA THR A 173 -8.63 8.18 -26.20
C THR A 173 -8.91 9.61 -26.72
N ASP A 174 -10.08 9.82 -27.32
CA ASP A 174 -10.63 11.15 -27.58
C ASP A 174 -11.15 11.73 -26.27
N GLU A 175 -10.25 12.41 -25.55
CA GLU A 175 -10.52 12.91 -24.21
C GLU A 175 -11.64 13.96 -24.20
N ASP A 176 -11.75 14.82 -25.21
CA ASP A 176 -12.79 15.86 -25.24
C ASP A 176 -14.19 15.26 -25.44
N ALA A 177 -14.32 14.27 -26.33
CA ALA A 177 -15.59 13.57 -26.52
C ALA A 177 -15.98 12.75 -25.27
N LEU A 178 -15.01 12.06 -24.66
CA LEU A 178 -15.23 11.29 -23.43
C LEU A 178 -15.63 12.22 -22.26
N ARG A 179 -14.91 13.33 -22.06
CA ARG A 179 -15.19 14.32 -21.02
C ARG A 179 -16.58 14.93 -21.19
N SER A 180 -16.97 15.22 -22.43
CA SER A 180 -18.30 15.75 -22.73
C SER A 180 -19.41 14.77 -22.35
N ALA A 181 -19.24 13.49 -22.67
CA ALA A 181 -20.23 12.45 -22.34
C ALA A 181 -20.36 12.23 -20.83
N ILE A 182 -19.24 12.21 -20.10
CA ILE A 182 -19.24 12.10 -18.63
C ILE A 182 -19.89 13.33 -17.98
N ALA A 183 -19.56 14.53 -18.46
CA ALA A 183 -20.12 15.78 -17.95
C ALA A 183 -21.65 15.83 -18.13
N GLU A 184 -22.16 15.39 -19.29
CA GLU A 184 -23.59 15.28 -19.55
C GLU A 184 -24.26 14.27 -18.61
N GLN A 185 -23.67 13.09 -18.44
CA GLN A 185 -24.22 12.01 -17.61
C GLN A 185 -24.28 12.36 -16.12
N LEU A 186 -23.27 13.08 -15.60
CA LEU A 186 -23.21 13.50 -14.20
C LEU A 186 -23.83 14.88 -13.94
N HIS A 187 -24.26 15.59 -14.99
CA HIS A 187 -24.76 16.96 -14.91
C HIS A 187 -23.78 17.93 -14.23
N ILE A 188 -22.49 17.81 -14.54
CA ILE A 188 -21.41 18.67 -14.02
C ILE A 188 -20.75 19.48 -15.15
N PRO A 189 -20.07 20.60 -14.84
CA PRO A 189 -19.30 21.33 -15.84
C PRO A 189 -18.20 20.47 -16.49
N PHE A 190 -17.98 20.66 -17.79
CA PHE A 190 -16.93 19.96 -18.56
C PHE A 190 -15.53 20.05 -17.91
N ASP A 191 -15.19 21.23 -17.38
CA ASP A 191 -13.89 21.48 -16.74
C ASP A 191 -13.71 20.73 -15.41
N MET A 192 -14.79 20.18 -14.84
CA MET A 192 -14.72 19.34 -13.65
C MET A 192 -14.44 17.87 -13.97
N VAL A 193 -14.53 17.45 -15.23
CA VAL A 193 -14.13 16.11 -15.66
C VAL A 193 -12.66 16.13 -16.00
N HIS A 194 -11.84 15.44 -15.22
CA HIS A 194 -10.41 15.27 -15.50
C HIS A 194 -9.99 13.82 -15.37
N LEU A 195 -8.94 13.44 -16.10
CA LEU A 195 -8.32 12.13 -15.91
C LEU A 195 -7.90 12.03 -14.44
N PRO A 196 -8.30 10.97 -13.74
CA PRO A 196 -8.07 10.94 -12.34
C PRO A 196 -6.61 10.54 -12.08
N ILE A 197 -5.85 11.46 -11.48
CA ILE A 197 -4.44 11.25 -11.13
C ILE A 197 -4.25 11.77 -9.72
N PHE A 198 -4.01 10.84 -8.80
CA PHE A 198 -3.53 11.17 -7.47
C PHE A 198 -2.02 11.10 -7.39
N SER A 199 -1.44 12.16 -6.83
CA SER A 199 -0.07 12.11 -6.35
C SER A 199 -0.06 11.45 -4.98
N LEU A 200 0.69 10.36 -4.86
CA LEU A 200 1.01 9.76 -3.58
C LEU A 200 2.36 10.30 -3.10
N SER A 201 2.41 10.65 -1.82
CA SER A 201 3.64 11.06 -1.13
C SER A 201 4.06 9.99 -0.12
N GLU A 202 5.37 9.86 0.08
CA GLU A 202 5.92 8.90 1.04
C GLU A 202 5.51 9.27 2.48
N TYR A 203 4.90 8.33 3.18
CA TYR A 203 4.58 8.43 4.59
C TYR A 203 5.76 7.95 5.43
N LEU A 204 6.46 8.89 6.06
CA LEU A 204 7.54 8.58 6.99
C LEU A 204 6.96 8.19 8.34
N ARG A 205 7.07 6.91 8.68
CA ARG A 205 6.70 6.36 10.00
C ARG A 205 7.47 7.11 11.10
N LYS A 206 6.75 7.82 11.97
CA LYS A 206 7.31 8.53 13.14
C LYS A 206 7.38 7.67 14.40
#